data_AF-A0A7V5KXG3-F1
#
_entry.id   AF-A0A7V5KXG3-F1
#
_cell.length_a   1.000
_cell.length_b   1.000
_cell.length_c   1.000
_cell.angle_alpha   90.00
_cell.angle_beta   90.00
_cell.angle_gamma   90.00
#
_symmetry.space_group_name_H-M   'P 1'
#
loop_
_entity.id
_entity.type
_entity.pdbx_description
1 polymer ?
#
loop_
_entity_poly.entity_id
_entity_poly.type
_entity_poly.pdbx_seq_one_letter_code
_entity_poly.pdbx_strand_id
1 'polypeptide(L)'
;MPQAQENKPLFILSGLMIIYALIASSGILHPLMKYLHTAKTADLQVTMGIVLGGIGILGALINTVRKPGNTIIDRFILQPLPGILLIILMAMAIRWYVEPVVKIISHNLKPILGFKIYKVLNLNYVILGLLA
;
A
#
# COMPACT_ATOMS: atom_id res chain seq x y z
N MET A 1 -22.31 17.40 -7.96
CA MET A 1 -21.11 17.48 -8.80
C MET A 1 -20.73 16.07 -9.27
N PRO A 2 -21.01 15.68 -10.53
CA PRO A 2 -20.79 14.32 -11.03
C PRO A 2 -19.31 13.87 -11.01
N GLN A 3 -18.38 14.80 -11.25
CA GLN A 3 -16.93 14.52 -11.25
C GLN A 3 -16.34 14.14 -9.89
N ALA A 4 -16.91 14.63 -8.79
CA ALA A 4 -16.47 14.22 -7.45
C ALA A 4 -16.87 12.76 -7.15
N GLN A 5 -17.89 12.24 -7.83
CA GLN A 5 -18.36 10.86 -7.68
C GLN A 5 -17.42 9.85 -8.36
N GLU A 6 -16.84 10.22 -9.51
CA GLU A 6 -15.85 9.41 -10.23
C GLU A 6 -14.49 9.39 -9.52
N ASN A 7 -14.11 10.48 -8.84
CA ASN A 7 -12.84 10.58 -8.09
C ASN A 7 -12.87 10.00 -6.67
N LYS A 8 -14.01 9.47 -6.21
CA LYS A 8 -14.15 8.88 -4.87
C LYS A 8 -13.05 7.85 -4.54
N PRO A 9 -12.67 6.92 -5.43
CA PRO A 9 -11.64 5.93 -5.11
C PRO A 9 -10.30 6.57 -4.79
N LEU A 10 -9.90 7.61 -5.53
CA LEU A 10 -8.64 8.31 -5.32
C LEU A 10 -8.63 9.02 -3.97
N PHE A 11 -9.71 9.72 -3.61
CA PHE A 11 -9.82 10.36 -2.30
C PHE A 11 -9.79 9.35 -1.15
N ILE A 12 -10.52 8.24 -1.29
CA ILE A 12 -10.59 7.21 -0.25
C ILE A 12 -9.22 6.57 -0.04
N LEU A 13 -8.55 6.15 -1.12
CA LEU A 13 -7.24 5.52 -1.05
C LEU A 13 -6.19 6.47 -0.45
N SER A 14 -6.17 7.72 -0.92
CA SER A 14 -5.23 8.72 -0.43
C SER A 14 -5.45 9.04 1.05
N GLY A 15 -6.71 9.19 1.46
CA GLY A 15 -7.09 9.38 2.86
C GLY A 15 -6.68 8.18 3.73
N LEU A 16 -6.90 6.97 3.25
CA LEU A 16 -6.49 5.74 3.94
C LEU A 16 -4.98 5.69 4.12
N MET A 17 -4.19 6.06 3.11
CA MET A 17 -2.72 6.10 3.22
C MET A 17 -2.22 7.12 4.25
N ILE A 18 -2.86 8.29 4.32
CA ILE A 18 -2.51 9.30 5.33
C ILE A 18 -2.94 8.84 6.73
N ILE A 19 -4.14 8.29 6.89
CA ILE A 19 -4.59 7.74 8.17
C ILE A 19 -3.64 6.64 8.63
N TYR A 20 -3.24 5.74 7.73
CA TYR A 20 -2.24 4.73 8.00
C TYR A 20 -0.91 5.35 8.45
N ALA A 21 -0.43 6.38 7.76
CA ALA A 21 0.80 7.06 8.12
C ALA A 21 0.74 7.71 9.51
N LEU A 22 -0.41 8.29 9.88
CA LEU A 22 -0.66 8.87 11.20
C LEU A 22 -0.70 7.79 12.29
N ILE A 23 -1.34 6.65 12.02
CA ILE A 23 -1.37 5.52 12.96
C ILE A 23 0.04 4.94 13.12
N ALA A 24 0.80 4.80 12.02
CA ALA A 24 2.16 4.32 12.07
C ALA A 24 3.10 5.31 12.80
N SER A 25 2.94 6.62 12.60
CA SER A 25 3.75 7.65 13.26
C SER A 25 3.41 7.82 14.75
N SER A 26 2.17 7.52 15.15
CA SER A 26 1.74 7.54 16.56
C SER A 26 2.39 6.46 17.41
N GLY A 27 3.06 5.48 16.81
CA GLY A 27 3.69 4.36 17.51
C GLY A 27 2.71 3.31 18.02
N ILE A 28 1.40 3.45 17.78
CA ILE A 28 0.39 2.44 18.15
C ILE A 28 0.71 1.08 17.52
N LEU A 29 1.21 1.07 16.29
CA LEU A 29 1.61 -0.14 15.57
C LEU A 29 2.98 -0.69 15.98
N HIS A 30 3.73 0.00 16.85
CA HIS A 30 5.10 -0.37 17.20
C HIS A 30 5.24 -1.75 17.87
N PRO A 31 4.35 -2.18 18.79
CA PRO A 31 4.37 -3.54 19.34
C PRO A 31 4.16 -4.62 18.27
N LEU A 32 3.21 -4.39 17.36
CA LEU A 32 2.93 -5.29 16.24
C LEU A 32 4.13 -5.36 15.29
N MET A 33 4.72 -4.22 14.95
CA MET A 33 5.90 -4.16 14.09
C MET A 33 7.13 -4.84 14.73
N LYS A 34 7.27 -4.80 16.06
CA LYS A 34 8.31 -5.56 16.77
C LYS A 34 8.07 -7.06 16.66
N TYR A 35 6.84 -7.51 16.86
CA TYR A 35 6.47 -8.92 16.71
C TYR A 35 6.70 -9.44 15.28
N LEU A 36 6.38 -8.62 14.28
CA LEU A 36 6.55 -8.95 12.86
C LEU A 36 7.98 -8.70 12.34
N HIS A 37 8.91 -8.26 13.19
CA HIS A 37 10.28 -7.88 12.80
C HIS A 37 10.36 -6.77 11.74
N THR A 38 9.33 -5.92 11.62
CA THR A 38 9.26 -4.80 10.66
C THR A 38 9.45 -3.43 11.31
N ALA A 39 9.72 -3.36 12.61
CA ALA A 39 9.93 -2.11 13.35
C ALA A 39 11.05 -1.21 12.78
N LYS A 40 12.10 -1.79 12.19
CA LYS A 40 13.17 -1.03 11.51
C LYS A 40 12.70 -0.28 10.26
N THR A 41 11.59 -0.73 9.68
CA THR A 41 11.00 -0.11 8.49
C THR A 41 9.85 0.85 8.83
N ALA A 42 9.58 1.11 10.11
CA ALA A 42 8.49 1.97 10.56
C ALA A 42 8.58 3.38 9.94
N ASP A 43 9.76 4.00 9.95
CA ASP A 43 9.96 5.32 9.35
C ASP A 43 9.66 5.32 7.86
N LEU A 44 10.10 4.27 7.15
CA LEU A 44 9.81 4.10 5.72
C LEU A 44 8.30 3.93 5.45
N GLN A 45 7.59 3.20 6.31
CA GLN A 45 6.13 3.03 6.22
C GLN A 45 5.40 4.36 6.36
N VAL A 46 5.84 5.20 7.32
CA VAL A 46 5.29 6.54 7.54
C VAL A 46 5.60 7.44 6.34
N THR A 47 6.86 7.50 5.90
CA THR A 47 7.26 8.34 4.77
C THR A 47 6.49 7.96 3.50
N MET A 48 6.39 6.66 3.19
CA MET A 48 5.62 6.20 2.03
C MET A 48 4.14 6.54 2.13
N GLY A 49 3.53 6.37 3.31
CA GLY A 49 2.12 6.73 3.51
C GLY A 49 1.84 8.22 3.33
N ILE A 50 2.73 9.09 3.83
CA ILE A 50 2.62 10.55 3.66
C ILE A 50 2.85 10.96 2.21
N VAL A 51 3.92 10.47 1.57
CA VAL A 51 4.27 10.88 0.20
C VAL A 51 3.21 10.41 -0.80
N LEU A 52 2.83 9.14 -0.75
CA LEU A 52 1.86 8.56 -1.69
C LEU A 52 0.45 9.05 -1.41
N GLY A 53 0.07 9.18 -0.13
CA GLY A 53 -1.19 9.81 0.27
C GLY A 53 -1.25 11.28 -0.17
N GLY A 54 -0.14 12.03 -0.05
CA GLY A 54 -0.03 13.41 -0.51
C GLY A 54 -0.19 13.54 -2.03
N ILE A 55 0.52 12.71 -2.80
CA ILE A 55 0.40 12.65 -4.27
C ILE A 55 -1.05 12.33 -4.67
N GLY A 56 -1.66 11.37 -3.99
CA GLY A 56 -3.03 10.97 -4.24
C GLY A 56 -4.06 12.08 -3.93
N ILE A 57 -3.90 12.82 -2.83
CA ILE A 57 -4.74 13.99 -2.53
C ILE A 57 -4.57 15.08 -3.59
N LEU A 58 -3.33 15.40 -3.97
CA LEU A 58 -3.08 16.40 -5.02
C LEU A 58 -3.73 15.99 -6.35
N GLY A 59 -3.59 14.73 -6.75
CA GLY A 59 -4.25 14.18 -7.94
C GLY A 59 -5.77 14.25 -7.84
N ALA A 60 -6.33 13.96 -6.66
CA ALA A 60 -7.77 14.02 -6.42
C ALA A 60 -8.32 15.46 -6.49
N LEU A 61 -7.59 16.43 -5.93
CA LEU A 61 -7.93 17.85 -6.01
C LEU A 61 -7.90 18.34 -7.46
N ILE A 62 -6.86 17.97 -8.22
CA ILE A 62 -6.72 18.33 -9.64
C ILE A 62 -7.89 17.75 -10.46
N ASN A 63 -8.23 16.47 -10.28
CA ASN A 63 -9.34 15.84 -10.99
C ASN A 63 -10.72 16.36 -10.57
N THR A 64 -10.82 17.02 -9.41
CA THR A 64 -12.08 17.61 -8.93
C THR A 64 -12.30 19.02 -9.49
N VAL A 65 -11.22 19.78 -9.66
CA VAL A 65 -11.28 21.15 -10.21
C VAL A 65 -11.33 21.14 -11.74
N ARG A 66 -10.66 20.19 -12.38
CA ARG A 66 -10.56 20.09 -13.85
C ARG A 66 -11.40 18.92 -14.37
N LYS A 67 -12.20 19.14 -15.42
CA LYS A 67 -12.85 18.03 -16.13
C LYS A 67 -11.77 17.15 -16.76
N PRO A 68 -11.80 15.80 -16.60
CA PRO A 68 -10.87 14.92 -17.28
C PRO A 68 -10.98 15.13 -18.79
N GLY A 69 -9.92 15.70 -19.37
CA GLY A 69 -9.81 15.93 -20.81
C GLY A 69 -9.10 14.76 -21.48
N ASN A 70 -8.98 14.84 -22.80
CA ASN A 70 -8.22 13.85 -23.59
C ASN A 70 -6.71 14.20 -23.68
N THR A 71 -6.21 14.97 -22.71
CA THR A 71 -4.81 15.40 -22.65
C THR A 71 -3.91 14.23 -22.27
N ILE A 72 -2.67 14.19 -22.77
CA ILE A 72 -1.69 13.11 -22.49
C ILE A 72 -1.51 12.91 -20.97
N ILE A 73 -1.45 14.00 -20.21
CA ILE A 73 -1.32 13.98 -18.74
C ILE A 73 -2.52 13.29 -18.07
N ASP A 74 -3.73 13.55 -18.55
CA ASP A 74 -4.93 12.99 -17.95
C ASP A 74 -4.99 11.47 -18.18
N ARG A 75 -4.64 11.03 -19.40
CA ARG A 75 -4.68 9.62 -19.81
C ARG A 75 -3.59 8.76 -19.16
N PHE A 76 -2.38 9.29 -18.99
CA PHE A 76 -1.24 8.51 -18.49
C PHE A 76 -0.92 8.70 -17.02
N ILE A 77 -1.32 9.83 -16.42
CA ILE A 77 -0.98 10.12 -15.02
C ILE A 77 -2.23 10.11 -14.16
N LEU A 78 -3.22 10.95 -14.46
CA LEU A 78 -4.35 11.19 -13.55
C LEU A 78 -5.40 10.07 -13.53
N GLN A 79 -5.69 9.44 -14.67
CA GLN A 79 -6.64 8.32 -14.78
C GLN A 79 -6.15 7.01 -14.13
N PRO A 80 -4.90 6.55 -14.35
CA PRO A 80 -4.40 5.32 -13.72
C PRO A 80 -3.94 5.53 -12.27
N LEU A 81 -3.80 6.77 -11.80
CA LEU A 81 -3.33 7.10 -10.44
C LEU A 81 -4.01 6.30 -9.31
N PRO A 82 -5.35 6.12 -9.29
CA PRO A 82 -6.01 5.36 -8.23
C PRO A 82 -5.59 3.88 -8.24
N GLY A 83 -5.43 3.30 -9.44
CA GLY A 83 -4.98 1.92 -9.61
C GLY A 83 -3.54 1.73 -9.14
N ILE A 84 -2.65 2.68 -9.50
CA ILE A 84 -1.25 2.67 -9.05
C ILE A 84 -1.17 2.76 -7.52
N LEU A 85 -1.92 3.68 -6.90
CA LEU A 85 -1.95 3.81 -5.44
C LEU A 85 -2.49 2.54 -4.75
N LEU A 86 -3.52 1.91 -5.32
CA LEU A 86 -4.04 0.64 -4.82
C LEU A 86 -2.98 -0.46 -4.87
N ILE A 87 -2.27 -0.61 -5.98
CA ILE A 87 -1.21 -1.61 -6.14
C ILE A 87 -0.08 -1.37 -5.14
N ILE A 88 0.35 -0.12 -4.96
CA ILE A 88 1.40 0.20 -4.00
C ILE A 88 0.92 -0.06 -2.56
N LEU A 89 -0.32 0.28 -2.22
CA LEU A 89 -0.90 -0.02 -0.92
C LEU A 89 -0.93 -1.54 -0.65
N MET A 90 -1.30 -2.35 -1.64
CA MET A 90 -1.25 -3.80 -1.54
C MET A 90 0.19 -4.32 -1.38
N ALA A 91 1.15 -3.79 -2.15
CA ALA A 91 2.55 -4.16 -2.03
C ALA A 91 3.11 -3.84 -0.63
N MET A 92 2.76 -2.67 -0.07
CA MET A 92 3.08 -2.27 1.31
C MET A 92 2.49 -3.26 2.33
N ALA A 93 1.20 -3.61 2.18
CA ALA A 93 0.53 -4.55 3.06
C ALA A 93 1.17 -5.95 3.03
N ILE A 94 1.49 -6.45 1.83
CA ILE A 94 2.11 -7.76 1.67
C ILE A 94 3.51 -7.76 2.29
N ARG A 95 4.34 -6.77 1.95
CA ARG A 95 5.75 -6.71 2.37
C ARG A 95 5.91 -6.60 3.89
N TRP A 96 5.08 -5.79 4.54
CA TRP A 96 5.28 -5.46 5.96
C TRP A 96 4.38 -6.21 6.93
N TYR A 97 3.31 -6.85 6.45
CA TYR A 97 2.38 -7.59 7.30
C TYR A 97 2.20 -9.03 6.86
N VAL A 98 1.83 -9.29 5.61
CA VAL A 98 1.51 -10.66 5.15
C VAL A 98 2.76 -11.53 5.10
N GLU A 99 3.86 -11.04 4.53
CA GLU A 99 5.12 -11.76 4.44
C GLU A 99 5.68 -12.20 5.80
N PRO A 100 5.83 -11.32 6.81
CA PRO A 100 6.31 -11.75 8.12
C PRO A 100 5.34 -12.71 8.81
N VAL A 101 4.01 -12.53 8.67
CA VAL A 101 3.02 -13.49 9.20
C VAL A 101 3.19 -14.87 8.57
N VAL A 102 3.32 -14.95 7.24
CA VAL A 102 3.54 -16.23 6.54
C VAL A 102 4.86 -16.87 6.95
N LYS A 103 5.91 -16.09 7.21
CA LYS A 103 7.18 -16.61 7.75
C LYS A 103 7.01 -17.22 9.14
N ILE A 104 6.29 -16.56 10.04
CA ILE A 104 6.01 -17.04 11.40
C ILE A 104 5.20 -18.34 11.34
N ILE A 105 4.07 -18.33 10.60
CA ILE A 105 3.21 -19.51 10.41
C ILE A 105 4.01 -20.65 9.80
N SER A 106 4.81 -20.38 8.78
CA SER A 106 5.65 -21.38 8.13
C SER A 106 6.72 -21.96 9.06
N HIS A 107 7.21 -21.21 10.04
CA HIS A 107 8.16 -21.73 11.03
C HIS A 107 7.46 -22.69 12.00
N ASN A 108 6.28 -22.30 12.49
CA ASN A 108 5.48 -23.10 13.42
C ASN A 108 4.90 -24.37 12.79
N LEU A 109 4.61 -24.35 11.48
CA LEU A 109 4.10 -25.51 10.74
C LEU A 109 5.20 -26.42 10.17
N LYS A 110 6.47 -25.98 10.20
CA LYS A 110 7.62 -26.80 9.77
C LYS A 110 7.65 -28.20 10.41
N PRO A 111 7.45 -28.38 11.73
CA PRO A 111 7.45 -29.72 12.34
C PRO A 111 6.31 -30.63 11.86
N ILE A 112 5.22 -30.07 11.34
CA ILE A 112 4.05 -30.84 10.87
C ILE A 112 4.18 -31.17 9.37
N LEU A 113 4.60 -30.19 8.57
CA LEU A 113 4.61 -30.30 7.11
C LEU A 113 5.96 -30.77 6.53
N GLY A 114 7.04 -30.73 7.31
CA GLY A 114 8.39 -31.10 6.86
C GLY A 114 9.06 -30.07 5.93
N PHE A 115 8.33 -29.11 5.38
CA PHE A 115 8.86 -28.03 4.54
C PHE A 115 8.41 -26.64 5.02
N LYS A 116 9.11 -25.61 4.52
CA LYS A 116 8.83 -24.20 4.84
C LYS A 116 7.91 -23.59 3.77
N ILE A 117 6.63 -23.42 4.08
CA ILE A 117 5.61 -22.77 3.23
C ILE A 117 6.10 -21.43 2.65
N TYR A 118 6.83 -20.61 3.40
CA TYR A 118 7.29 -19.31 2.90
C TYR A 118 8.24 -19.42 1.69
N LYS A 119 8.95 -20.55 1.54
CA LYS A 119 9.81 -20.79 0.37
C LYS A 119 9.00 -21.12 -0.88
N VAL A 120 7.81 -21.68 -0.72
CA VAL A 120 6.92 -22.07 -1.81
C VAL A 120 6.07 -20.87 -2.25
N LEU A 121 5.47 -20.15 -1.30
CA LEU A 121 4.63 -18.98 -1.61
C LEU A 121 5.41 -17.75 -2.08
N ASN A 122 6.68 -17.63 -1.67
CA ASN A 122 7.64 -16.61 -2.09
C ASN A 122 7.01 -15.23 -2.40
N LEU A 123 6.39 -14.62 -1.39
CA LEU A 123 5.57 -13.42 -1.54
C LEU A 123 6.31 -12.21 -2.13
N ASN A 124 7.64 -12.21 -2.10
CA ASN A 124 8.45 -11.21 -2.80
C ASN A 124 8.25 -11.28 -4.33
N TYR A 125 8.06 -12.48 -4.90
CA TYR A 125 7.73 -12.65 -6.32
C TYR A 125 6.31 -12.21 -6.64
N VAL A 126 5.38 -12.34 -5.69
CA VAL A 126 4.01 -11.81 -5.85
C VAL A 126 4.05 -10.28 -5.92
N ILE A 127 4.86 -9.64 -5.07
CA ILE A 127 5.08 -8.19 -5.12
C ILE A 127 5.74 -7.78 -6.44
N LEU A 128 6.78 -8.50 -6.89
CA LEU A 128 7.42 -8.22 -8.18
C LEU A 128 6.45 -8.40 -9.36
N GLY A 129 5.57 -9.40 -9.32
CA GLY A 129 4.52 -9.59 -10.32
C GLY A 129 3.42 -8.54 -10.30
N LEU A 130 3.17 -7.88 -9.15
CA LEU A 130 2.24 -6.75 -9.06
C LEU A 130 2.83 -5.43 -9.60
N LEU A 131 4.16 -5.32 -9.64
CA LEU A 131 4.87 -4.11 -10.05
C LEU A 131 5.42 -4.17 -11.49
N ALA A 132 5.38 -5.34 -12.13
CA ALA A 132 5.81 -5.57 -13.52
C ALA A 132 4.67 -5.31 -14.51
#